data_AF-A0A839WGM1-F1
#
_entry.id   AF-A0A839WGM1-F1
#
_cell.length_a   1.000
_cell.length_b   1.000
_cell.length_c   1.000
_cell.angle_alpha   90.00
_cell.angle_beta   90.00
_cell.angle_gamma   90.00
#
_symmetry.space_group_name_H-M   'P 1'
#
loop_
_entity.id
_entity.type
_entity.pdbx_description
1 polymer ?
#
loop_
_entity_poly.entity_id
_entity_poly.type
_entity_poly.pdbx_seq_one_letter_code
_entity_poly.pdbx_strand_id
1 'polypeptide(L)' 'MKKLMMMATSIAFVGLVAGCSSAAQRQADCEAKGISRDTCYLAEQQRQAAILSASEKQAMENAQQAVK' A
#
# COMPACT_ATOMS: atom_id res chain seq x y z
N MET A 1 13.03 -15.40 29.97
CA MET A 1 13.02 -13.95 29.68
C MET A 1 13.49 -13.61 28.26
N LYS A 2 14.73 -13.93 27.84
CA LYS A 2 15.26 -13.56 26.50
C LYS A 2 14.52 -14.20 25.31
N LYS A 3 14.04 -15.44 25.47
CA LYS A 3 13.23 -16.16 24.46
C LYS A 3 11.81 -15.58 24.28
N LEU A 4 11.25 -15.00 25.34
CA LEU A 4 9.94 -14.33 25.31
C LEU A 4 10.04 -12.97 24.60
N MET A 5 11.12 -12.21 24.82
CA MET A 5 11.35 -10.95 24.09
C MET A 5 11.59 -11.15 22.59
N MET A 6 12.33 -12.20 22.20
CA MET A 6 12.56 -12.54 20.78
C MET A 6 11.27 -12.99 20.05
N MET A 7 10.35 -13.64 20.76
CA MET A 7 9.03 -14.03 20.22
C MET A 7 8.08 -12.84 20.09
N ALA A 8 8.13 -11.88 21.02
CA ALA A 8 7.31 -10.68 20.93
C ALA A 8 7.69 -9.80 19.72
N THR A 9 8.98 -9.72 19.39
CA THR A 9 9.46 -8.94 18.23
C THR A 9 9.08 -9.56 16.89
N SER A 10 8.98 -10.89 16.77
CA SER A 10 8.57 -11.54 15.52
C SER A 10 7.06 -11.38 15.26
N ILE A 11 6.23 -11.40 16.30
CA ILE A 11 4.78 -11.16 16.18
C ILE A 11 4.50 -9.71 15.76
N ALA A 12 5.26 -8.75 16.26
CA ALA A 12 5.14 -7.35 15.86
C ALA A 12 5.46 -7.13 14.36
N PHE A 13 6.37 -7.92 13.79
CA PHE A 13 6.73 -7.82 12.38
C PHE A 13 5.59 -8.26 11.44
N VAL A 14 4.81 -9.28 11.83
CA VAL A 14 3.65 -9.75 11.06
C VAL A 14 2.54 -8.69 11.01
N GLY A 15 2.36 -7.93 12.09
CA GLY A 15 1.37 -6.84 12.14
C GLY A 15 1.64 -5.69 11.18
N LEU A 16 2.92 -5.42 10.86
CA LEU A 16 3.32 -4.35 9.94
C LEU A 16 3.04 -4.68 8.47
N VAL A 17 2.94 -5.96 8.12
CA VAL A 17 2.69 -6.39 6.72
C VAL A 17 1.19 -6.42 6.39
N ALA A 18 0.30 -6.31 7.39
CA ALA A 18 -1.15 -6.24 7.18
C ALA A 18 -1.61 -5.01 6.37
N GLY A 19 -0.74 -4.02 6.15
CA GLY A 19 -1.01 -2.87 5.29
C GLY A 19 -0.94 -3.16 3.78
N CYS A 20 -0.37 -4.30 3.36
CA CYS A 20 -0.23 -4.65 1.96
C CYS A 20 -1.49 -5.36 1.45
N SER A 21 -2.59 -4.62 1.29
CA SER A 21 -3.75 -5.15 0.56
C SER A 21 -3.36 -5.35 -0.91
N SER A 22 -3.76 -6.47 -1.51
CA SER A 22 -3.64 -6.66 -2.96
C SER A 22 -4.72 -5.85 -3.69
N ALA A 23 -4.49 -5.55 -4.98
CA ALA A 23 -5.51 -4.88 -5.81
C ALA A 23 -6.82 -5.70 -5.87
N ALA A 24 -6.71 -7.03 -5.93
CA ALA A 24 -7.87 -7.94 -5.92
C ALA A 24 -8.67 -7.85 -4.60
N GLN A 25 -8.00 -7.81 -3.45
CA GLN A 25 -8.68 -7.64 -2.15
C GLN A 25 -9.42 -6.31 -2.07
N ARG A 26 -8.80 -5.21 -2.52
CA ARG A 26 -9.46 -3.89 -2.51
C ARG A 26 -10.67 -3.82 -3.42
N GLN A 27 -10.62 -4.47 -4.58
CA GLN A 27 -11.77 -4.56 -5.47
C GLN A 27 -12.89 -5.35 -4.83
N ALA A 28 -12.58 -6.53 -4.25
CA ALA A 28 -13.57 -7.34 -3.55
C ALA A 28 -14.20 -6.58 -2.36
N ASP A 29 -13.40 -5.87 -1.56
CA ASP A 29 -13.89 -5.04 -0.45
C ASP A 29 -14.76 -3.87 -0.94
N CYS A 30 -14.44 -3.32 -2.11
CA CYS A 30 -15.22 -2.26 -2.72
C CYS A 30 -16.60 -2.76 -3.19
N GLU A 31 -16.65 -3.92 -3.86
CA GLU A 31 -17.92 -4.53 -4.27
C GLU A 31 -18.73 -5.03 -3.07
N ALA A 32 -18.07 -5.54 -2.03
CA ALA A 32 -18.73 -5.96 -0.79
C ALA A 32 -19.48 -4.81 -0.10
N LYS A 33 -19.12 -3.56 -0.39
CA LYS A 33 -19.85 -2.35 0.04
C LYS A 33 -21.05 -2.01 -0.84
N GLY A 34 -21.38 -2.85 -1.82
CA GLY A 34 -22.48 -2.63 -2.76
C GLY A 34 -22.15 -1.66 -3.90
N ILE A 35 -20.86 -1.33 -4.09
CA ILE A 35 -20.41 -0.47 -5.19
C ILE A 35 -20.31 -1.30 -6.47
N SER A 36 -20.68 -0.70 -7.61
CA SER A 36 -20.58 -1.39 -8.91
C SER A 36 -19.13 -1.75 -9.25
N ARG A 37 -18.95 -2.86 -9.97
CA ARG A 37 -17.63 -3.32 -10.47
C ARG A 37 -16.89 -2.21 -11.23
N ASP A 38 -17.59 -1.49 -12.10
CA ASP A 38 -17.00 -0.42 -12.93
C ASP A 38 -16.53 0.75 -12.06
N THR A 39 -17.33 1.16 -11.07
CA THR A 39 -16.94 2.21 -10.13
C THR A 39 -15.73 1.79 -9.29
N CYS A 40 -15.70 0.54 -8.81
CA CYS A 40 -14.54 0.00 -8.09
C CYS A 40 -13.29 -0.06 -8.98
N TYR A 41 -13.46 -0.43 -10.25
CA TYR A 41 -12.37 -0.47 -11.22
C TYR A 41 -11.79 0.91 -11.50
N LEU A 42 -12.66 1.91 -11.74
CA LEU A 42 -12.26 3.31 -11.93
C LEU A 42 -11.55 3.88 -10.69
N ALA A 43 -12.08 3.61 -9.49
CA ALA A 43 -11.45 4.06 -8.25
C ALA A 43 -10.04 3.48 -8.06
N GLU A 44 -9.85 2.20 -8.40
CA GLU A 44 -8.53 1.56 -8.31
C GLU A 44 -7.56 2.10 -9.38
N GLN A 45 -8.04 2.40 -10.60
CA GLN A 45 -7.22 3.08 -11.61
C GLN A 45 -6.77 4.47 -11.14
N GLN A 46 -7.67 5.26 -10.55
CA GLN A 46 -7.33 6.58 -10.00
C GLN A 46 -6.29 6.46 -8.88
N ARG A 47 -6.42 5.44 -8.02
CA ARG A 47 -5.43 5.16 -6.98
C ARG A 47 -4.06 4.88 -7.58
N GLN A 48 -3.98 4.04 -8.61
CA GLN A 48 -2.71 3.73 -9.29
C GLN A 48 -2.09 4.98 -9.92
N ALA A 49 -2.89 5.79 -10.60
CA ALA A 49 -2.44 7.06 -11.17
C ALA A 49 -1.90 8.03 -10.10
N ALA A 50 -2.58 8.14 -8.96
CA ALA A 50 -2.13 8.96 -7.83
C ALA A 50 -0.78 8.46 -7.28
N ILE A 51 -0.63 7.15 -7.07
CA ILE A 51 0.63 6.54 -6.61
C ILE A 51 1.75 6.82 -7.61
N LEU A 52 1.50 6.63 -8.90
CA LEU A 52 2.48 6.87 -9.94
C LEU A 52 2.93 8.34 -9.93
N SER A 53 2.00 9.28 -9.92
CA SER A 53 2.32 10.71 -9.88
C SER A 53 3.13 11.11 -8.64
N ALA A 54 2.82 10.53 -7.47
CA ALA A 54 3.58 10.76 -6.25
C ALA A 54 5.00 10.17 -6.35
N SER A 55 5.12 8.97 -6.94
CA SER A 55 6.42 8.32 -7.16
C SER A 55 7.29 9.08 -8.15
N GLU A 56 6.73 9.62 -9.23
CA GLU A 56 7.43 10.44 -10.21
C GLU A 56 7.95 11.73 -9.58
N LYS A 57 7.10 12.41 -8.80
CA LYS A 57 7.52 13.60 -8.05
C LYS A 57 8.69 13.30 -7.12
N GLN A 58 8.59 12.22 -6.35
CA GLN A 58 9.64 11.83 -5.41
C GLN A 58 10.92 11.40 -6.14
N ALA A 59 10.80 10.72 -7.29
CA ALA A 59 11.93 10.39 -8.14
C ALA A 59 12.65 11.64 -8.65
N MET A 60 11.91 12.68 -9.06
CA MET A 60 12.49 13.96 -9.47
C MET A 60 13.18 14.69 -8.31
N GLU A 61 12.57 14.73 -7.12
CA GLU A 61 13.18 15.33 -5.92
C GLU A 61 14.46 14.60 -5.53
N ASN A 62 14.46 13.27 -5.55
CA ASN A 62 15.64 12.45 -5.28
C ASN A 62 16.72 12.67 -6.34
N ALA A 63 16.35 12.78 -7.62
CA ALA A 63 17.30 13.09 -8.69
C ALA A 63 17.93 14.45 -8.49
N GLN A 64 17.16 15.49 -8.14
CA GLN A 64 17.69 16.82 -7.84
C GLN A 64 18.63 16.84 -6.63
N GLN A 65 18.36 16.04 -5.60
CA GLN A 65 19.25 15.90 -4.45
C GLN A 65 20.55 15.18 -4.82
N ALA A 66 20.52 14.22 -5.74
CA ALA A 66 21.69 13.44 -6.15
C ALA A 66 22.71 14.20 -7.01
N VAL A 67 22.31 15.31 -7.64
CA VAL A 67 23.21 16.19 -8.42
C VAL A 67 23.68 17.45 -7.67
N LYS A 68 23.31 17.61 -6.39
CA LYS A 68 23.87 18.64 -5.50
C LYS A 68 25.08 18.12 -4.73
#